data_AF-A0A7C5SUB5-F1
#
_entry.id   AF-A0A7C5SUB5-F1
#
_cell.length_a   1.000
_cell.length_b   1.000
_cell.length_c   1.000
_cell.angle_alpha   90.00
_cell.angle_beta   90.00
_cell.angle_gamma   90.00
#
_symmetry.space_group_name_H-M   'P 1'
#
loop_
_entity.id
_entity.type
_entity.pdbx_description
1 polymer ?
#
loop_
_entity_poly.entity_id
_entity_poly.type
_entity_poly.pdbx_seq_one_letter_code
_entity_poly.pdbx_strand_id
1 'polypeptide(L)'
;MKLKIIMVTAAAVLLATGCTQETQNSLSRSLQNWTGTNGVLDVYAGDKLVHRFINIDKLSTAFGSNDGKLRPYRYGYGYDDVNFNMKRDPGEQKVY
;
A
#
# COMPACT_ATOMS: atom_id res chain seq x y z
N MET A 1 -14.29 20.15 37.48
CA MET A 1 -15.01 19.44 36.39
C MET A 1 -14.95 20.19 35.07
N LYS A 2 -15.27 21.50 35.02
CA LYS A 2 -15.24 22.31 33.79
C LYS A 2 -13.88 22.32 33.06
N LEU A 3 -12.77 22.44 33.79
CA LEU A 3 -11.42 22.44 33.19
C LEU A 3 -11.04 21.10 32.52
N LYS A 4 -11.49 19.96 33.09
CA LYS A 4 -11.27 18.63 32.50
C LYS A 4 -12.07 18.46 31.20
N ILE A 5 -13.30 18.97 31.18
CA ILE A 5 -14.14 18.97 29.97
C ILE A 5 -13.47 19.80 28.89
N ILE A 6 -13.03 21.04 29.20
CA ILE A 6 -12.33 21.91 28.24
C ILE A 6 -11.08 21.25 27.67
N MET A 7 -10.26 20.59 28.50
CA MET A 7 -9.07 19.89 28.03
C MET A 7 -9.40 18.72 27.09
N VAL A 8 -10.44 17.93 27.42
CA VAL A 8 -10.88 16.82 26.56
C VAL A 8 -11.44 17.32 25.23
N THR A 9 -12.23 18.40 25.25
CA THR A 9 -12.79 19.00 24.02
C THR A 9 -11.68 19.60 23.15
N ALA A 10 -10.70 20.29 23.75
CA ALA A 10 -9.55 20.84 23.02
C ALA A 10 -8.70 19.73 22.37
N ALA A 11 -8.45 18.63 23.07
CA ALA A 11 -7.74 17.48 22.52
C ALA A 11 -8.52 16.82 21.36
N ALA A 12 -9.84 16.69 21.48
CA ALA A 12 -10.67 16.13 20.42
C ALA A 12 -10.67 17.00 19.15
N VAL A 13 -10.71 18.33 19.29
CA VAL A 13 -10.63 19.26 18.15
C VAL A 13 -9.28 19.17 17.45
N LEU A 14 -8.18 19.05 18.20
CA LEU A 14 -6.82 18.87 17.63
C LEU A 14 -6.66 17.53 16.91
N LEU A 15 -7.33 16.47 17.36
CA LEU A 15 -7.34 15.16 16.68
C LEU A 15 -8.19 15.18 15.40
N ALA A 16 -9.29 15.95 15.39
CA ALA A 16 -10.17 16.07 14.23
C ALA A 16 -9.52 16.81 13.05
N THR A 17 -8.62 17.78 13.31
CA THR A 17 -7.92 18.52 12.24
C THR A 17 -6.77 17.74 11.58
N GLY A 18 -6.29 16.65 12.19
CA GLY A 18 -5.25 15.78 11.62
C GLY A 18 -5.75 14.76 10.59
N CYS A 19 -7.06 14.58 10.47
CA CYS A 19 -7.67 13.55 9.61
C CYS A 19 -7.92 14.07 8.19
N THR A 20 -6.85 14.42 7.48
CA THR A 20 -6.94 14.88 6.08
C THR A 20 -7.38 13.74 5.14
N GLN A 21 -7.89 14.08 3.95
CA GLN A 21 -8.23 13.11 2.91
C GLN A 21 -7.04 12.19 2.59
N GLU A 22 -5.81 12.73 2.56
CA GLU A 22 -4.58 11.97 2.31
C GLU A 22 -4.17 11.12 3.51
N THR A 23 -4.34 11.61 4.76
CA THR A 23 -4.13 10.79 5.97
C THR A 23 -5.08 9.60 5.98
N GLN A 24 -6.36 9.81 5.64
CA GLN A 24 -7.37 8.76 5.53
C GLN A 24 -7.06 7.78 4.40
N ASN A 25 -6.62 8.28 3.24
CA ASN A 25 -6.26 7.43 2.09
C ASN A 25 -5.00 6.61 2.38
N SER A 26 -4.01 7.20 3.06
CA SER A 26 -2.82 6.51 3.54
C SER A 26 -3.16 5.46 4.61
N LEU A 27 -4.06 5.79 5.54
CA LEU A 27 -4.52 4.86 6.57
C LEU A 27 -5.25 3.67 5.93
N SER A 28 -6.17 3.95 4.99
CA SER A 28 -6.87 2.92 4.20
C SER A 28 -5.92 2.05 3.38
N ARG A 29 -4.78 2.56 2.93
CA ARG A 29 -3.72 1.78 2.25
C ARG A 29 -2.83 1.02 3.23
N SER A 30 -2.59 1.56 4.42
CA SER A 30 -1.76 0.94 5.46
C SER A 30 -2.46 -0.20 6.18
N LEU A 31 -3.80 -0.16 6.25
CA LEU A 31 -4.64 -1.29 6.62
C LEU A 31 -4.61 -2.30 5.47
N GLN A 32 -3.48 -3.01 5.36
CA GLN A 32 -3.38 -4.16 4.46
C GLN A 32 -4.47 -5.16 4.80
N ASN A 33 -4.95 -5.89 3.79
CA ASN A 33 -5.87 -7.01 3.96
C ASN A 33 -5.47 -7.82 5.19
N TRP A 34 -6.28 -7.75 6.25
CA TRP A 34 -6.03 -8.44 7.51
C TRP A 34 -6.02 -9.97 7.34
N THR A 35 -6.55 -10.46 6.21
CA THR A 35 -6.51 -11.84 5.72
C THR A 35 -5.23 -12.20 4.97
N GLY A 36 -4.31 -11.25 4.75
CA GLY A 36 -3.10 -11.41 3.95
C GLY A 36 -3.30 -11.11 2.46
N THR A 37 -2.19 -11.02 1.74
CA THR A 37 -2.13 -10.76 0.29
C THR A 37 -1.47 -11.94 -0.41
N ASN A 38 -2.14 -12.49 -1.42
CA ASN A 38 -1.73 -13.70 -2.13
C ASN A 38 -1.80 -13.51 -3.66
N GLY A 39 -1.81 -12.27 -4.14
CA GLY A 39 -1.71 -11.97 -5.56
C GLY A 39 -0.35 -12.36 -6.13
N VAL A 40 -0.36 -12.91 -7.34
CA VAL A 40 0.84 -13.27 -8.11
C VAL A 40 0.79 -12.57 -9.46
N LEU A 41 1.87 -11.90 -9.82
CA LEU A 41 2.06 -11.27 -11.13
C LEU A 41 3.21 -11.95 -11.85
N ASP A 42 2.87 -12.75 -12.86
CA ASP A 42 3.84 -13.38 -13.75
C ASP A 42 4.00 -12.56 -15.04
N VAL A 43 5.24 -12.22 -15.38
CA VAL A 43 5.59 -11.50 -16.60
C VAL A 43 6.27 -12.46 -17.56
N TYR A 44 5.67 -12.64 -18.73
CA TYR A 44 6.17 -13.53 -19.77
C TYR A 44 6.75 -12.76 -20.97
N ALA A 45 7.87 -13.24 -21.50
CA ALA A 45 8.42 -12.85 -22.78
C ALA A 45 8.20 -14.00 -23.77
N GLY A 46 7.06 -13.98 -24.46
CA GLY A 46 6.59 -15.11 -25.26
C GLY A 46 6.11 -16.24 -24.35
N ASP A 47 6.73 -17.41 -24.46
CA ASP A 47 6.48 -18.61 -23.64
C ASP A 47 7.33 -18.67 -22.36
N LYS A 48 8.31 -17.78 -22.22
CA LYS A 48 9.24 -17.78 -21.09
C LYS A 48 8.79 -16.85 -19.97
N LEU A 49 8.66 -17.39 -18.75
CA LEU A 49 8.52 -16.59 -17.52
C LEU A 49 9.84 -15.84 -17.26
N VAL A 50 9.78 -14.52 -17.18
CA VAL A 50 10.95 -13.66 -16.96
C VAL A 50 10.95 -12.96 -15.59
N HIS A 51 9.78 -12.69 -15.02
CA HIS A 51 9.64 -12.17 -13.65
C HIS A 51 8.40 -12.74 -12.99
N ARG A 52 8.46 -12.93 -11.67
CA ARG A 52 7.31 -13.24 -10.83
C ARG A 52 7.34 -12.33 -9.62
N PHE A 53 6.20 -11.70 -9.34
CA PHE A 53 6.00 -10.98 -8.09
C PHE A 53 4.93 -11.65 -7.26
N ILE A 54 5.23 -11.96 -6.01
CA ILE A 54 4.30 -12.62 -5.07
C ILE A 54 3.85 -11.67 -3.97
N ASN A 55 2.79 -12.07 -3.27
CA ASN A 55 2.15 -11.32 -2.19
C ASN A 55 1.67 -9.93 -2.60
N ILE A 56 1.31 -9.77 -3.88
CA ILE A 56 0.78 -8.53 -4.44
C ILE A 56 -0.58 -8.23 -3.81
N ASP A 57 -0.69 -7.09 -3.13
CA ASP A 57 -1.95 -6.61 -2.52
C ASP A 57 -2.93 -6.05 -3.54
N LYS A 58 -2.42 -5.22 -4.47
CA LYS A 58 -3.22 -4.50 -5.47
C LYS A 58 -2.37 -4.27 -6.70
N LEU A 59 -2.98 -4.27 -7.88
CA LEU A 59 -2.40 -3.76 -9.12
C LEU A 59 -3.32 -2.67 -9.65
N SER A 60 -2.85 -1.43 -9.66
CA SER A 60 -3.67 -0.29 -10.08
C SER A 60 -2.84 0.75 -10.81
N THR A 61 -3.47 1.41 -11.77
CA THR A 61 -2.99 2.66 -12.37
C THR A 61 -3.59 3.83 -11.59
N ALA A 62 -2.78 4.81 -11.20
CA ALA A 62 -3.29 5.93 -10.39
C ALA A 62 -2.74 7.29 -10.87
N PHE A 63 -3.55 8.33 -10.65
CA PHE A 63 -3.13 9.72 -10.79
C PHE A 63 -2.31 10.14 -9.56
N GLY A 64 -1.36 11.07 -9.74
CA GLY A 64 -0.69 11.70 -8.61
C GLY A 64 -1.64 12.60 -7.82
N SER A 65 -1.78 12.38 -6.52
CA SER A 65 -2.67 13.18 -5.66
C SER A 65 -2.33 14.68 -5.63
N ASN A 66 -1.04 15.04 -5.80
CA ASN A 66 -0.57 16.43 -5.67
C ASN A 66 -0.59 17.25 -6.96
N ASP A 67 -0.42 16.62 -8.12
CA ASP A 67 -0.26 17.33 -9.40
C ASP A 67 -1.29 16.91 -10.46
N GLY A 68 -2.16 15.94 -10.14
CA GLY A 68 -3.17 15.43 -11.07
C GLY A 68 -2.58 14.79 -12.32
N LYS A 69 -1.25 14.58 -12.37
CA LYS A 69 -0.60 14.03 -13.55
C LYS A 69 -0.78 12.52 -13.58
N LEU A 70 -1.04 12.02 -14.79
CA LEU A 70 -1.11 10.60 -15.07
C LEU A 70 0.30 10.03 -14.90
N ARG A 71 0.53 9.26 -13.85
CA ARG A 71 1.77 8.53 -13.67
C ARG A 71 1.50 7.05 -13.97
N PRO A 72 2.16 6.46 -14.98
CA PRO A 72 1.94 5.07 -15.34
C PRO A 72 2.71 4.12 -14.41
N TYR A 73 2.71 4.37 -13.09
CA TYR A 73 3.17 3.35 -12.15
C TYR A 73 2.05 2.34 -11.91
N ARG A 74 2.42 1.06 -11.89
CA ARG A 74 1.61 0.01 -11.29
C ARG A 74 2.12 -0.12 -9.87
N TYR A 75 1.32 0.27 -8.88
CA TYR A 75 1.62 -0.07 -7.50
C TYR A 75 1.25 -1.52 -7.28
N GLY A 76 2.19 -2.29 -6.73
CA GLY A 76 2.04 -3.66 -6.32
C GLY A 76 3.01 -3.94 -5.18
N TYR A 77 2.56 -3.68 -3.95
CA TYR A 77 3.32 -4.08 -2.76
C TYR A 77 3.49 -5.60 -2.76
N GLY A 78 4.70 -6.08 -3.03
CA GLY A 78 5.00 -7.51 -3.17
C GLY A 78 6.50 -7.80 -3.07
N TYR A 79 6.90 -9.02 -3.43
CA TYR A 79 8.30 -9.46 -3.46
C TYR A 79 8.64 -10.03 -4.83
N ASP A 80 9.84 -9.74 -5.34
CA ASP A 80 10.38 -10.35 -6.56
C ASP A 80 10.85 -11.77 -6.24
N ASP A 81 10.10 -12.76 -6.72
CA ASP A 81 10.38 -14.19 -6.57
C ASP A 81 11.39 -14.59 -7.64
N VAL A 82 12.67 -14.55 -7.27
CA VAL A 82 13.79 -14.64 -8.23
C VAL A 82 13.99 -16.07 -8.73
N ASN A 83 13.57 -17.07 -7.97
CA ASN A 83 13.73 -18.49 -8.29
C ASN A 83 12.41 -19.18 -8.72
N PHE A 84 11.32 -18.42 -8.76
CA PHE A 84 9.98 -18.83 -9.18
C PHE A 84 9.37 -19.95 -8.32
N ASN A 85 9.67 -19.99 -7.02
CA ASN A 85 9.22 -21.04 -6.10
C ASN A 85 7.92 -20.71 -5.34
N MET A 86 7.31 -19.55 -5.59
CA MET A 86 6.09 -19.03 -4.93
C MET A 86 6.24 -18.77 -3.42
N LYS A 87 7.45 -18.56 -2.93
CA LYS A 87 7.76 -18.30 -1.52
C LYS A 87 8.63 -17.08 -1.41
N ARG A 88 8.46 -16.36 -0.30
CA ARG A 88 9.35 -15.26 0.04
C ARG A 88 10.63 -15.82 0.64
N ASP A 89 11.72 -15.78 -0.11
CA ASP A 89 13.03 -16.23 0.34
C ASP A 89 13.84 -15.11 1.03
N PRO A 90 14.80 -15.47 1.91
CA PRO A 90 15.71 -14.50 2.49
C PRO A 90 16.52 -13.78 1.42
N GLY A 91 16.46 -12.45 1.41
CA GLY A 91 17.20 -11.59 0.47
C GLY A 91 16.39 -11.12 -0.74
N GLU A 92 15.17 -11.63 -0.94
CA GLU A 92 14.28 -11.13 -1.98
C GLU A 92 13.82 -9.71 -1.68
N GLN A 93 13.91 -8.86 -2.72
CA GLN A 93 13.60 -7.45 -2.59
C GLN A 93 12.11 -7.21 -2.62
N LYS A 94 11.66 -6.31 -1.75
CA LYS A 94 10.29 -5.80 -1.79
C LYS A 94 10.15 -4.85 -2.98
N VAL A 95 9.14 -5.08 -3.80
CA VAL A 95 8.77 -4.23 -4.93
C VAL A 95 7.58 -3.32 -4.58
N TYR A 96 7.49 -2.18 -5.26
CA TYR A 96 6.67 -1.01 -4.90
C TYR A 96 5.17 -1.18 -5.15
#